data_AF-A0A059WXX3-F1
#
_entry.id   AF-A0A059WXX3-F1
#
_cell.length_a   1.000
_cell.length_b   1.000
_cell.length_c   1.000
_cell.angle_alpha   90.00
_cell.angle_beta   90.00
_cell.angle_gamma   90.00
#
_symmetry.space_group_name_H-M   'P 1'
#
loop_
_entity.id
_entity.type
_entity.pdbx_description
1 polymer ?
#
loop_
_entity_poly.entity_id
_entity_poly.type
_entity_poly.pdbx_seq_one_letter_code
_entity_poly.pdbx_strand_id
1 'polypeptide(L)'
;MRLTSSKGQNDLRRFIKHSIIVLFTLALASLIFGKERNASIAHLPVMPDAFTSDALAQSSLERAIKRLAESSGGIVGVSAIHIESGRRVSVNGDLRFPMASVYKLPIATAPSRSPRTTSL
;
A
#
# COMPACT_ATOMS: atom_id res chain seq x y z
N MET A 1 22.79 41.11 -3.32
CA MET A 1 21.46 41.12 -3.99
C MET A 1 21.04 39.67 -4.22
N ARG A 2 20.23 39.08 -3.31
CA ARG A 2 19.95 37.63 -3.26
C ARG A 2 18.45 37.41 -3.45
N LEU A 3 18.04 37.19 -4.69
CA LEU A 3 16.66 36.90 -5.06
C LEU A 3 16.64 35.65 -5.95
N THR A 4 16.70 34.46 -5.34
CA THR A 4 16.30 33.26 -6.08
C THR A 4 15.68 32.24 -5.13
N SER A 5 14.52 31.71 -5.54
CA SER A 5 14.08 30.36 -5.21
C SER A 5 13.32 30.14 -3.90
N SER A 6 12.25 30.90 -3.67
CA SER A 6 11.14 30.46 -2.80
C SER A 6 9.97 29.86 -3.61
N LYS A 7 9.70 30.40 -4.81
CA LYS A 7 8.58 29.98 -5.69
C LYS A 7 8.74 28.53 -6.20
N GLY A 8 9.93 28.16 -6.68
CA GLY A 8 10.20 26.83 -7.24
C GLY A 8 10.14 25.66 -6.23
N GLN A 9 10.44 25.89 -4.95
CA GLN A 9 10.28 24.86 -3.91
C GLN A 9 8.82 24.60 -3.56
N ASN A 10 7.99 25.65 -3.58
CA ASN A 10 6.57 25.52 -3.30
C ASN A 10 5.85 24.82 -4.45
N ASP A 11 6.27 25.08 -5.70
CA ASP A 11 5.77 24.39 -6.87
C ASP A 11 6.14 22.91 -6.85
N LEU A 12 7.38 22.53 -6.55
CA LEU A 12 7.81 21.13 -6.44
C LEU A 12 7.02 20.37 -5.35
N ARG A 13 6.83 20.97 -4.18
CA ARG A 13 6.03 20.38 -3.10
C ARG A 13 4.56 20.28 -3.47
N ARG A 14 4.04 21.23 -4.25
CA ARG A 14 2.67 21.22 -4.78
C ARG A 14 2.53 20.09 -5.80
N PHE A 15 3.47 19.92 -6.74
CA PHE A 15 3.48 18.79 -7.69
C PHE A 15 3.52 17.42 -7.00
N ILE A 16 4.40 17.24 -6.00
CA ILE A 16 4.49 15.97 -5.26
C ILE A 16 3.18 15.66 -4.53
N LYS A 17 2.59 16.66 -3.85
CA LYS A 17 1.30 16.47 -3.16
C LYS A 17 0.15 16.16 -4.12
N HIS A 18 0.09 16.84 -5.26
CA HIS A 18 -0.97 16.60 -6.25
C HIS A 18 -0.81 15.23 -6.92
N SER A 19 0.44 14.79 -7.19
CA SER A 19 0.71 13.45 -7.71
C SER A 19 0.24 12.36 -6.74
N ILE A 20 0.53 12.52 -5.44
CA ILE A 20 0.06 11.57 -4.40
C ILE A 20 -1.47 11.55 -4.31
N ILE A 21 -2.12 12.72 -4.33
CA ILE A 21 -3.59 12.82 -4.28
C ILE A 21 -4.21 12.16 -5.51
N VAL A 22 -3.68 12.40 -6.71
CA VAL A 22 -4.17 11.80 -7.97
C VAL A 22 -3.97 10.29 -8.00
N LEU A 23 -2.84 9.79 -7.51
CA LEU A 23 -2.60 8.35 -7.39
C LEU A 23 -3.53 7.70 -6.36
N PHE A 24 -3.79 8.38 -5.24
CA PHE A 24 -4.71 7.91 -4.21
C PHE A 24 -6.17 7.90 -4.72
N THR A 25 -6.60 8.93 -5.46
CA THR A 25 -7.94 8.95 -6.07
C THR A 25 -8.07 7.92 -7.18
N LEU A 26 -7.05 7.70 -8.01
CA LEU A 26 -7.07 6.61 -9.00
C LEU A 26 -7.11 5.22 -8.35
N ALA A 27 -6.37 5.02 -7.26
CA ALA A 27 -6.36 3.76 -6.52
C ALA A 27 -7.73 3.51 -5.86
N LEU A 28 -8.32 4.54 -5.25
CA LEU A 28 -9.65 4.45 -4.65
C LEU A 28 -10.74 4.25 -5.69
N ALA A 29 -10.66 4.95 -6.83
CA ALA A 29 -11.56 4.75 -7.96
C ALA A 29 -11.44 3.33 -8.55
N SER A 30 -10.22 2.79 -8.64
CA SER A 30 -10.00 1.41 -9.13
C SER A 30 -10.57 0.36 -8.18
N LEU A 31 -10.61 0.64 -6.88
CA LEU A 31 -11.25 -0.23 -5.89
C LEU A 31 -12.79 -0.24 -6.04
N ILE A 32 -13.38 0.87 -6.48
CA ILE A 32 -14.83 1.02 -6.66
C ILE A 32 -15.28 0.57 -8.07
N PHE A 33 -14.48 0.80 -9.12
CA PHE A 33 -14.80 0.50 -10.52
C PHE A 33 -14.21 -0.80 -11.09
N GLY A 34 -13.30 -1.47 -10.36
CA GLY A 34 -12.50 -2.59 -10.87
C GLY A 34 -13.22 -3.94 -11.04
N LYS A 35 -14.53 -4.04 -10.81
CA LYS A 35 -15.28 -5.31 -10.83
C LYS A 35 -15.98 -5.66 -12.14
N GLU A 36 -16.00 -4.77 -13.15
CA GLU A 36 -16.91 -4.92 -14.30
C GLU A 36 -16.24 -5.17 -15.66
N ARG A 37 -15.03 -5.76 -15.69
CA ARG A 37 -14.42 -6.18 -16.96
C ARG A 37 -14.11 -7.67 -16.91
N ASN A 38 -14.90 -8.43 -17.66
CA ASN A 38 -14.64 -9.78 -18.20
C ASN A 38 -15.77 -10.78 -17.91
N ALA A 39 -16.99 -10.47 -18.35
CA ALA A 39 -18.04 -11.47 -18.54
C ALA A 39 -18.51 -11.44 -20.00
N SER A 40 -17.65 -11.86 -20.93
CA SER A 40 -18.09 -12.40 -22.22
C SER A 40 -16.93 -13.05 -22.97
N ILE A 41 -16.50 -14.23 -22.54
CA ILE A 41 -16.05 -15.28 -23.47
C ILE A 41 -16.69 -16.58 -22.98
N ALA A 42 -17.36 -17.24 -23.92
CA ALA A 42 -18.24 -18.37 -23.75
C ALA A 42 -17.59 -19.59 -23.05
N HIS A 43 -18.41 -20.24 -22.23
CA HIS A 43 -18.62 -21.70 -22.14
C HIS A 43 -17.38 -22.61 -22.14
N LEU A 44 -17.07 -23.19 -20.96
CA LEU A 44 -17.05 -24.65 -20.68
C LEU A 44 -16.95 -24.84 -19.15
N PRO A 45 -17.50 -25.93 -18.57
CA PRO A 45 -17.60 -26.09 -17.13
C PRO A 45 -16.29 -26.62 -16.57
N VAL A 46 -15.52 -25.75 -15.90
CA VAL A 46 -14.50 -26.19 -14.95
C VAL A 46 -14.73 -25.41 -13.67
N MET A 47 -14.96 -26.15 -12.59
CA MET A 47 -15.25 -25.64 -11.26
C MET A 47 -14.19 -24.62 -10.84
N PRO A 48 -14.57 -23.38 -10.48
CA PRO A 48 -13.63 -22.43 -9.93
C PRO A 48 -13.42 -22.79 -8.45
N ASP A 49 -12.39 -23.60 -8.20
CA ASP A 49 -11.78 -23.61 -6.88
C ASP A 49 -11.34 -22.15 -6.60
N ALA A 50 -12.02 -21.48 -5.67
CA ALA A 50 -11.86 -20.04 -5.38
C ALA A 50 -10.40 -19.60 -5.18
N PHE A 51 -9.52 -20.57 -4.88
CA PHE A 51 -8.07 -20.43 -4.76
C PHE A 51 -7.37 -19.93 -6.04
N THR A 52 -7.83 -20.29 -7.25
CA THR A 52 -7.16 -19.89 -8.51
C THR A 52 -7.40 -18.43 -8.85
N SER A 53 -8.65 -17.96 -8.71
CA SER A 53 -9.01 -16.55 -8.93
C SER A 53 -8.25 -15.62 -7.97
N ASP A 54 -8.09 -16.06 -6.72
CA ASP A 54 -7.36 -15.33 -5.71
C ASP A 54 -5.86 -15.24 -5.98
N ALA A 55 -5.24 -16.33 -6.45
CA ALA A 55 -3.84 -16.35 -6.86
C ALA A 55 -3.60 -15.43 -8.07
N LEU A 56 -4.50 -15.43 -9.05
CA LEU A 56 -4.43 -14.54 -10.21
C LEU A 56 -4.59 -13.07 -9.80
N ALA A 57 -5.55 -12.76 -8.94
CA ALA A 57 -5.76 -11.40 -8.41
C ALA A 57 -4.55 -10.92 -7.59
N GLN A 58 -3.97 -11.79 -6.77
CA GLN A 58 -2.75 -11.51 -6.01
C GLN A 58 -1.56 -11.20 -6.93
N SER A 59 -1.35 -12.01 -7.97
CA SER A 59 -0.30 -11.78 -8.96
C SER A 59 -0.48 -10.46 -9.74
N SER A 60 -1.73 -10.03 -9.94
CA SER A 60 -2.06 -8.76 -10.61
C SER A 60 -1.72 -7.58 -9.70
N LEU A 61 -2.08 -7.66 -8.42
CA LEU A 61 -1.77 -6.64 -7.42
C LEU A 61 -0.26 -6.47 -7.21
N GLU A 62 0.48 -7.57 -7.05
CA GLU A 62 1.94 -7.54 -6.94
C GLU A 62 2.61 -6.86 -8.15
N ARG A 63 2.15 -7.18 -9.36
CA ARG A 63 2.62 -6.53 -10.59
C ARG A 63 2.31 -5.04 -10.62
N ALA A 64 1.12 -4.63 -10.22
CA ALA A 64 0.74 -3.23 -10.16
C ALA A 64 1.62 -2.46 -9.15
N ILE A 65 1.85 -3.02 -7.97
CA ILE A 65 2.73 -2.44 -6.94
C ILE A 65 4.16 -2.32 -7.45
N LYS A 66 4.69 -3.35 -8.13
CA LYS A 66 6.05 -3.32 -8.69
C LYS A 66 6.21 -2.20 -9.74
N ARG A 67 5.22 -2.02 -10.62
CA ARG A 67 5.22 -0.93 -11.61
C ARG A 67 5.23 0.44 -10.94
N LEU A 68 4.44 0.62 -9.88
CA LEU A 68 4.44 1.87 -9.12
C LEU A 68 5.77 2.11 -8.41
N ALA A 69 6.35 1.07 -7.81
CA ALA A 69 7.67 1.12 -7.18
C ALA A 69 8.75 1.56 -8.17
N GLU A 70 8.78 0.99 -9.37
CA GLU A 70 9.72 1.35 -10.44
C GLU A 70 9.58 2.83 -10.86
N SER A 71 8.35 3.37 -10.90
CA SER A 71 8.12 4.79 -11.24
C SER A 71 8.47 5.79 -10.14
N SER A 72 8.76 5.34 -8.91
CA SER A 72 8.90 6.23 -7.75
C SER A 72 10.22 7.01 -7.66
N GLY A 73 11.22 6.63 -8.47
CA GLY A 73 12.58 7.21 -8.40
C GLY A 73 13.38 6.77 -7.17
N GLY A 74 12.92 5.77 -6.42
CA GLY A 74 13.61 5.20 -5.26
C GLY A 74 13.23 3.73 -5.01
N ILE A 75 13.72 3.17 -3.92
CA ILE A 75 13.34 1.81 -3.49
C ILE A 75 12.07 1.91 -2.64
N VAL A 76 11.02 1.21 -3.07
CA VAL A 76 9.74 1.15 -2.35
C VAL A 76 9.54 -0.26 -1.80
N GLY A 77 9.20 -0.34 -0.52
CA GLY A 77 8.77 -1.57 0.16
C GLY A 77 7.28 -1.53 0.47
N VAL A 78 6.58 -2.63 0.19
CA VAL A 78 5.16 -2.80 0.51
C VAL A 78 4.96 -4.15 1.16
N SER A 79 4.22 -4.18 2.26
CA SER A 79 3.76 -5.42 2.88
C SER A 79 2.32 -5.22 3.34
N ALA A 80 1.42 -6.10 2.91
CA ALA A 80 0.02 -6.07 3.27
C ALA A 80 -0.46 -7.48 3.65
N ILE A 81 -1.35 -7.54 4.63
CA ILE A 81 -2.03 -8.76 5.03
C ILE A 81 -3.53 -8.51 5.01
N HIS A 82 -4.28 -9.39 4.36
CA HIS A 82 -5.72 -9.44 4.49
C HIS A 82 -6.07 -10.17 5.78
N ILE A 83 -6.73 -9.48 6.72
CA ILE A 83 -6.93 -10.00 8.08
C ILE A 83 -7.86 -11.22 8.09
N GLU A 84 -8.91 -11.23 7.26
CA GLU A 84 -9.92 -12.29 7.26
C GLU A 84 -9.43 -13.57 6.60
N SER A 85 -8.73 -13.46 5.45
CA SER A 85 -8.25 -14.63 4.70
C SER A 85 -6.80 -15.01 4.98
N GLY A 86 -6.05 -14.17 5.71
CA GLY A 86 -4.63 -14.37 5.98
C GLY A 86 -3.71 -14.20 4.77
N ARG A 87 -4.25 -13.85 3.60
CA ARG A 87 -3.47 -13.61 2.36
C ARG A 87 -2.46 -12.48 2.57
N ARG A 88 -1.27 -12.64 2.02
CA ARG A 88 -0.17 -11.68 2.16
C ARG A 88 0.38 -11.28 0.81
N VAL A 89 0.72 -10.01 0.67
CA VAL A 89 1.44 -9.46 -0.48
C VAL A 89 2.67 -8.75 0.04
N SER A 90 3.81 -9.00 -0.58
CA SER A 90 5.07 -8.39 -0.20
C SER A 90 5.91 -8.02 -1.42
N VAL A 91 6.38 -6.78 -1.48
CA VAL A 91 7.35 -6.28 -2.46
C VAL A 91 8.47 -5.64 -1.67
N ASN A 92 9.71 -6.14 -1.85
CA ASN A 92 10.88 -5.71 -1.07
C ASN A 92 10.69 -5.82 0.46
N GLY A 93 9.89 -6.77 0.93
CA GLY A 93 9.53 -6.91 2.35
C GLY A 93 10.68 -7.24 3.30
N ASP A 94 11.75 -7.85 2.79
CA ASP A 94 12.93 -8.20 3.58
C ASP A 94 13.91 -7.04 3.75
N LEU A 95 13.73 -5.96 3.00
CA LEU A 95 14.59 -4.77 3.08
C LEU A 95 14.26 -3.91 4.30
N ARG A 96 15.28 -3.20 4.80
CA ARG A 96 15.13 -2.25 5.90
C ARG A 96 14.82 -0.86 5.35
N PHE A 97 13.78 -0.23 5.88
CA PHE A 97 13.38 1.14 5.55
C PHE A 97 13.43 2.02 6.81
N PRO A 98 13.80 3.29 6.70
CA PRO A 98 13.72 4.22 7.82
C PRO A 98 12.25 4.39 8.23
N MET A 99 11.92 4.10 9.48
CA MET A 99 10.53 4.17 9.95
C MET A 99 9.97 5.60 10.04
N ALA A 100 10.81 6.64 9.94
CA ALA A 100 10.41 8.04 10.13
C ALA A 100 9.51 8.18 11.37
N SER A 101 8.38 8.90 11.31
CA SER A 101 7.46 9.05 12.45
C SER A 101 6.59 7.81 12.76
N VAL A 102 6.66 6.73 11.97
CA VAL A 102 5.86 5.49 12.19
C VAL A 102 6.27 4.79 13.50
N TYR A 103 7.51 4.96 13.94
CA TYR A 103 8.02 4.39 15.20
C TYR A 103 7.23 4.82 16.45
N LYS A 104 6.49 5.94 16.39
CA LYS A 104 5.69 6.43 17.52
C LYS A 104 4.50 5.53 17.83
N LEU A 105 3.98 4.79 16.84
CA LEU A 105 2.83 3.92 17.03
C LEU A 105 3.12 2.76 17.98
N PRO A 106 4.15 1.91 17.76
CA PRO A 106 4.45 0.82 18.68
C PRO A 106 4.87 1.32 20.08
N ILE A 107 5.39 2.53 20.21
CA ILE A 107 5.69 3.13 21.52
C ILE A 107 4.40 3.51 22.26
N ALA A 108 3.43 4.10 21.57
CA ALA A 108 2.16 4.49 22.17
C ALA A 108 1.30 3.28 22.59
N THR A 109 1.40 2.17 21.86
CA THR A 109 0.71 0.92 22.18
C THR A 109 1.54 -0.04 23.03
N ALA A 110 2.79 0.32 23.35
CA ALA A 110 3.61 -0.49 24.23
C ALA A 110 2.87 -0.62 25.57
N PRO A 111 2.71 -1.86 26.09
CA PRO A 111 1.96 -2.06 27.32
C PRO A 111 2.64 -1.30 28.45
N SER A 112 1.91 -0.32 29.01
CA SER A 112 2.30 0.34 30.26
C SER A 112 2.26 -0.70 31.36
N ARG A 113 3.44 -1.20 31.75
CA ARG A 113 3.57 -2.09 32.91
C ARG A 113 3.40 -1.25 34.17
N SER A 114 2.17 -0.99 34.58
CA SER A 114 1.92 -0.59 35.96
C SER A 114 2.10 -1.83 36.86
N PRO A 115 2.83 -1.70 37.99
CA PRO A 115 2.88 -2.76 38.98
C PRO A 115 1.45 -3.00 39.47
N ARG A 116 0.92 -4.20 39.26
CA ARG A 116 -0.30 -4.63 39.94
C ARG A 116 0.05 -4.85 41.40
N THR A 117 -0.18 -3.85 42.24
CA THR A 117 -0.22 -4.04 43.70
C THR A 117 -1.35 -5.01 43.99
N THR A 118 -0.98 -6.26 44.24
CA THR A 118 -1.89 -7.28 44.74
C THR A 118 -1.93 -7.05 46.25
N SER A 119 -2.98 -6.40 46.75
CA SER A 119 -3.23 -6.35 48.19
C SER A 119 -3.77 -7.71 48.62
N LEU A 120 -3.05 -8.36 49.54
CA LEU A 120 -3.48 -9.55 50.27
C LEU A 120 -4.47 -9.16 51.38
#